data_AF-A0AAD7CNP8-F1
#
_entry.id   AF-A0AAD7CNP8-F1
#
_cell.length_a   1.000
_cell.length_b   1.000
_cell.length_c   1.000
_cell.angle_alpha   90.00
_cell.angle_beta   90.00
_cell.angle_gamma   90.00
#
_symmetry.space_group_name_H-M   'P 1'
#
loop_
_entity.id
_entity.type
_entity.pdbx_description
1 polymer ?
#
loop_
_entity_poly.entity_id
_entity_poly.type
_entity_poly.pdbx_seq_one_letter_code
_entity_poly.pdbx_strand_id
1 'polypeptide(L)'
;MAYSSEAPGVIKPSLRLQHYGKTHLNGYFRSLLLANAVQAFGTVLNFKWAADGGATEGPFCSAQGGIKHAGNIATAIWAFVLALHLFNLLFLRLQSTKFGFWCTIAGGWAVVVLIVVIGPAAIQTPAKGPYYGVSGAWCWITSNYPRERILLEYFLEYVSAVLCIVLYTFVILRLRGNLVCQDGRWTLRFVPRGESWQLSLGRDLIDSAMLRAAQRMIFYTLLLLPISLDRLSWFAGANVPFWATVVADMIFNLTGFVNVLLLIAARRIFPDAQTLPEFSTTRKTVHKSLFNAGGVIPFTIDRSEMAEHFEALRLERAESARSSRRSSVDLAKPTQ
;
A
#
# COMPACT_ATOMS: atom_id res chain seq x y z
N MET A 1 55.48 32.95 23.80
CA MET A 1 54.57 33.32 22.69
C MET A 1 54.05 32.01 22.09
N ALA A 2 53.00 31.44 22.68
CA ALA A 2 52.43 30.16 22.26
C ALA A 2 51.06 30.45 21.65
N TYR A 3 50.92 30.19 20.35
CA TYR A 3 49.67 30.39 19.61
C TYR A 3 48.90 29.06 19.65
N SER A 4 47.84 29.02 20.44
CA SER A 4 46.87 27.92 20.50
C SER A 4 45.97 28.02 19.27
N SER A 5 46.04 27.05 18.35
CA SER A 5 45.04 26.89 17.29
C SER A 5 43.88 26.05 17.81
N GLU A 6 42.76 26.69 18.11
CA GLU A 6 41.49 26.01 18.36
C GLU A 6 40.99 25.34 17.07
N ALA A 7 40.74 24.04 17.14
CA ALA A 7 40.10 23.27 16.07
C ALA A 7 38.63 23.70 15.94
N PRO A 8 38.08 23.87 14.72
CA PRO A 8 36.68 24.19 14.54
C PRO A 8 35.83 23.02 15.06
N GLY A 9 34.96 23.36 16.02
CA GLY A 9 34.09 22.41 16.69
C GLY A 9 33.27 21.59 15.71
N VAL A 10 33.47 20.27 15.76
CA VAL A 10 32.59 19.28 15.14
C VAL A 10 31.24 19.41 15.83
N ILE A 11 30.33 20.17 15.22
CA ILE A 11 28.91 20.16 15.58
C ILE A 11 28.45 18.72 15.33
N LYS A 12 28.35 17.92 16.40
CA LYS A 12 27.65 16.64 16.34
C LYS A 12 26.17 16.98 16.25
N PRO A 13 25.49 16.84 15.10
CA PRO A 13 24.05 16.83 15.14
C PRO A 13 23.70 15.53 15.86
N SER A 14 23.20 15.64 17.08
CA SER A 14 22.53 14.51 17.73
C SER A 14 21.27 14.21 16.95
N LEU A 15 21.41 13.44 15.87
CA LEU A 15 20.32 13.02 15.02
C LEU A 15 19.49 12.01 15.83
N ARG A 16 18.51 12.53 16.58
CA ARG A 16 17.54 11.71 17.29
C ARG A 16 16.91 10.72 16.33
N LEU A 17 17.09 9.46 16.69
CA LEU A 17 16.62 8.20 16.11
C LEU A 17 15.08 8.07 16.06
N GLN A 18 14.34 9.10 15.63
CA GLN A 18 12.91 9.26 15.95
C GLN A 18 11.96 9.45 14.76
N HIS A 19 12.44 9.44 13.51
CA HIS A 19 11.71 10.14 12.43
C HIS A 19 10.78 9.29 11.55
N TYR A 20 10.77 7.96 11.65
CA TYR A 20 9.70 7.13 11.05
C TYR A 20 8.44 7.00 11.93
N GLY A 21 8.55 7.31 13.22
CA GLY A 21 7.46 7.18 14.20
C GLY A 21 6.34 8.21 14.06
N LYS A 22 6.49 9.21 13.18
CA LYS A 22 5.51 10.29 12.98
C LYS A 22 4.59 10.11 11.77
N THR A 23 4.85 9.14 10.88
CA THR A 23 3.92 8.86 9.78
C THR A 23 2.87 7.84 10.20
N HIS A 24 1.61 8.23 10.05
CA HIS A 24 0.44 7.42 10.39
C HIS A 24 0.18 6.25 9.42
N LEU A 25 1.06 6.07 8.42
CA LEU A 25 1.01 5.03 7.39
C LEU A 25 0.87 3.62 7.97
N ASN A 26 1.66 3.30 9.00
CA ASN A 26 1.62 1.98 9.63
C ASN A 26 0.25 1.66 10.23
N GLY A 27 -0.48 2.67 10.71
CA GLY A 27 -1.82 2.49 11.26
C GLY A 27 -2.82 2.10 10.18
N TYR A 28 -2.87 2.85 9.08
CA TYR A 28 -3.75 2.54 7.94
C TYR A 28 -3.42 1.19 7.31
N PHE A 29 -2.13 0.87 7.18
CA PHE A 29 -1.71 -0.41 6.64
C PHE A 29 -2.11 -1.59 7.55
N ARG A 30 -2.03 -1.44 8.88
CA ARG A 30 -2.52 -2.46 9.83
C ARG A 30 -4.03 -2.67 9.69
N SER A 31 -4.80 -1.60 9.52
CA SER A 31 -6.24 -1.72 9.27
C SER A 31 -6.54 -2.47 7.96
N LEU A 32 -5.79 -2.20 6.90
CA LEU A 32 -5.89 -2.95 5.64
C LEU A 32 -5.55 -4.44 5.82
N LEU A 33 -4.49 -4.77 6.56
CA LEU A 33 -4.15 -6.17 6.86
C LEU A 33 -5.23 -6.86 7.70
N LEU A 34 -5.82 -6.16 8.68
CA LEU A 34 -6.93 -6.67 9.47
C LEU A 34 -8.16 -6.93 8.58
N ALA A 35 -8.47 -6.03 7.66
CA ALA A 35 -9.55 -6.21 6.70
C ALA A 35 -9.34 -7.45 5.81
N ASN A 36 -8.13 -7.61 5.24
CA ASN A 36 -7.79 -8.80 4.46
C ASN A 36 -7.86 -10.10 5.29
N ALA A 37 -7.53 -10.04 6.58
CA ALA A 37 -7.66 -11.19 7.47
C ALA A 37 -9.13 -11.56 7.71
N VAL A 38 -10.00 -10.58 7.93
CA VAL A 38 -11.46 -10.80 8.05
C VAL A 38 -12.05 -11.37 6.76
N GLN A 39 -11.64 -10.84 5.61
CA GLN A 39 -12.03 -11.32 4.29
C GLN A 39 -11.63 -12.79 4.08
N ALA A 40 -10.35 -13.12 4.30
CA ALA A 40 -9.85 -14.48 4.19
C ALA A 40 -10.55 -15.42 5.18
N PHE A 41 -10.81 -14.97 6.41
CA PHE A 41 -11.54 -15.75 7.41
C PHE A 41 -12.96 -16.10 6.95
N GLY A 42 -13.72 -15.12 6.41
CA GLY A 42 -15.05 -15.37 5.85
C GLY A 42 -15.04 -16.38 4.70
N THR A 43 -13.97 -16.39 3.89
CA THR A 43 -13.81 -17.36 2.80
C THR A 43 -13.39 -18.73 3.29
N VAL A 44 -12.55 -18.85 4.32
CA VAL A 44 -12.19 -20.13 4.95
C VAL A 44 -13.42 -20.88 5.46
N LEU A 45 -14.47 -20.16 5.90
CA LEU A 45 -15.74 -20.78 6.30
C LEU A 45 -16.42 -21.59 5.17
N ASN A 46 -16.03 -21.38 3.90
CA ASN A 46 -16.50 -22.21 2.78
C ASN A 46 -16.07 -23.68 2.89
N PHE A 47 -15.03 -24.02 3.67
CA PHE A 47 -14.64 -25.42 3.88
C PHE A 47 -15.80 -26.27 4.43
N LYS A 48 -16.66 -25.68 5.26
CA LYS A 48 -17.87 -26.36 5.74
C LYS A 48 -18.77 -26.76 4.57
N TRP A 49 -19.01 -25.85 3.63
CA TRP A 49 -19.87 -26.11 2.48
C TRP A 49 -19.25 -27.11 1.50
N ALA A 50 -17.93 -27.11 1.38
CA ALA A 50 -17.22 -28.15 0.63
C ALA A 50 -17.40 -29.54 1.25
N ALA A 51 -17.40 -29.64 2.58
CA ALA A 51 -17.63 -30.89 3.30
C ALA A 51 -19.10 -31.35 3.25
N ASP A 52 -20.04 -30.41 3.34
CA ASP A 52 -21.48 -30.69 3.36
C ASP A 52 -22.09 -30.89 1.96
N GLY A 53 -21.32 -30.65 0.88
CA GLY A 53 -21.79 -30.76 -0.50
C GLY A 53 -22.66 -29.59 -0.98
N GLY A 54 -22.79 -28.53 -0.18
CA GLY A 54 -23.57 -27.33 -0.52
C GLY A 54 -23.76 -26.39 0.65
N ALA A 55 -24.05 -25.12 0.35
CA ALA A 55 -24.38 -24.11 1.38
C ALA A 55 -25.84 -24.25 1.82
N THR A 56 -26.08 -24.23 3.13
CA THR A 56 -27.42 -24.32 3.72
C THR A 56 -27.75 -23.07 4.52
N GLU A 57 -29.03 -22.70 4.54
CA GLU A 57 -29.51 -21.54 5.29
C GLU A 57 -29.35 -21.74 6.80
N GLY A 58 -29.12 -20.64 7.52
CA GLY A 58 -29.06 -20.64 8.98
C GLY A 58 -28.05 -19.65 9.56
N PRO A 59 -27.88 -19.66 10.90
CA PRO A 59 -27.04 -18.67 11.60
C PRO A 59 -25.58 -18.68 11.13
N PHE A 60 -25.03 -19.86 10.83
CA PHE A 60 -23.67 -19.98 10.30
C PHE A 60 -23.52 -19.30 8.94
N CYS A 61 -24.51 -19.50 8.05
CA CYS A 61 -24.54 -18.91 6.73
C CYS A 61 -24.66 -17.38 6.79
N SER A 62 -25.57 -16.87 7.63
CA SER A 62 -25.73 -15.43 7.81
C SER A 62 -24.49 -14.79 8.44
N ALA A 63 -23.85 -15.44 9.43
CA ALA A 63 -22.61 -14.96 10.02
C ALA A 63 -21.46 -14.94 9.00
N GLN A 64 -21.32 -16.01 8.21
CA GLN A 64 -20.33 -16.04 7.13
C GLN A 64 -20.59 -14.90 6.13
N GLY A 65 -21.81 -14.73 5.64
CA GLY A 65 -22.16 -13.69 4.69
C GLY A 65 -21.82 -12.29 5.21
N GLY A 66 -22.14 -12.01 6.48
CA GLY A 66 -21.78 -10.76 7.13
C GLY A 66 -20.26 -10.56 7.27
N ILE A 67 -19.52 -11.60 7.66
CA ILE A 67 -18.05 -11.54 7.78
C ILE A 67 -17.39 -11.31 6.42
N LYS A 68 -17.82 -12.03 5.38
CA LYS A 68 -17.29 -11.85 4.03
C LYS A 68 -17.57 -10.43 3.51
N HIS A 69 -18.80 -9.94 3.68
CA HIS A 69 -19.18 -8.58 3.31
C HIS A 69 -18.34 -7.54 4.07
N ALA A 70 -18.14 -7.72 5.38
CA ALA A 70 -17.31 -6.84 6.20
C ALA A 70 -15.85 -6.81 5.73
N GLY A 71 -15.27 -7.97 5.45
CA GLY A 71 -13.89 -8.09 4.97
C GLY A 71 -13.69 -7.38 3.63
N ASN A 72 -14.57 -7.66 2.67
CA ASN A 72 -14.55 -7.05 1.33
C ASN A 72 -14.62 -5.52 1.39
N ILE A 73 -15.63 -4.97 2.09
CA ILE A 73 -15.82 -3.52 2.21
C ILE A 73 -14.70 -2.86 3.00
N ALA A 74 -14.23 -3.48 4.09
CA ALA A 74 -13.10 -2.98 4.83
C ALA A 74 -11.84 -2.93 3.96
N THR A 75 -11.57 -3.95 3.15
CA THR A 75 -10.41 -4.00 2.25
C THR A 75 -10.49 -2.86 1.24
N ALA A 76 -11.65 -2.62 0.62
CA ALA A 76 -11.85 -1.51 -0.31
C ALA A 76 -11.64 -0.15 0.36
N ILE A 77 -12.24 0.09 1.53
CA ILE A 77 -12.13 1.38 2.24
C ILE A 77 -10.68 1.62 2.68
N TRP A 78 -10.02 0.65 3.31
CA TRP A 78 -8.67 0.83 3.82
C TRP A 78 -7.62 0.93 2.71
N ALA A 79 -7.84 0.28 1.57
CA ALA A 79 -6.99 0.46 0.40
C ALA A 79 -7.09 1.89 -0.14
N PHE A 80 -8.29 2.45 -0.23
CA PHE A 80 -8.50 3.84 -0.63
C PHE A 80 -7.91 4.83 0.37
N VAL A 81 -8.14 4.64 1.67
CA VAL A 81 -7.58 5.51 2.73
C VAL A 81 -6.05 5.50 2.67
N LEU A 82 -5.44 4.34 2.45
CA LEU A 82 -4.00 4.22 2.28
C LEU A 82 -3.52 4.99 1.04
N ALA A 83 -4.19 4.84 -0.10
CA ALA A 83 -3.87 5.56 -1.33
C ALA A 83 -4.00 7.08 -1.16
N LEU A 84 -5.05 7.54 -0.49
CA LEU A 84 -5.29 8.95 -0.20
C LEU A 84 -4.24 9.52 0.76
N HIS A 85 -3.88 8.77 1.80
CA HIS A 85 -2.81 9.19 2.72
C HIS A 85 -1.48 9.34 2.00
N LEU A 86 -1.13 8.37 1.14
CA LEU A 86 0.08 8.44 0.32
C LEU A 86 0.03 9.60 -0.68
N PHE A 87 -1.12 9.86 -1.30
CA PHE A 87 -1.31 11.02 -2.16
C PHE A 87 -1.09 12.33 -1.39
N ASN A 88 -1.70 12.48 -0.21
CA ASN A 88 -1.54 13.67 0.62
C ASN A 88 -0.08 13.88 1.02
N LEU A 89 0.63 12.83 1.43
CA LEU A 89 2.03 12.91 1.82
C LEU A 89 2.96 13.21 0.64
N LEU A 90 2.80 12.52 -0.48
CA LEU A 90 3.79 12.51 -1.57
C LEU A 90 3.48 13.52 -2.67
N PHE A 91 2.20 13.79 -2.91
CA PHE A 91 1.75 14.73 -3.92
C PHE A 91 1.53 16.13 -3.32
N LEU A 92 0.68 16.23 -2.29
CA LEU A 92 0.31 17.51 -1.66
C LEU A 92 1.29 17.98 -0.57
N ARG A 93 2.16 17.09 -0.07
CA ARG A 93 3.05 17.33 1.08
C ARG A 93 2.29 17.74 2.35
N LEU A 94 1.06 17.25 2.51
CA LEU A 94 0.24 17.45 3.69
C LEU A 94 0.49 16.31 4.69
N GLN A 95 0.89 16.66 5.90
CA GLN A 95 1.01 15.72 7.00
C GLN A 95 -0.33 15.59 7.75
N SER A 96 -0.70 14.37 8.10
CA SER A 96 -1.88 14.14 8.94
C SER A 96 -1.55 14.49 10.39
N THR A 97 -2.44 15.23 11.06
CA THR A 97 -2.38 15.39 12.51
C THR A 97 -2.75 14.08 13.21
N LYS A 98 -2.32 13.91 14.47
CA LYS A 98 -2.70 12.74 15.29
C LYS A 98 -4.21 12.63 15.46
N PHE A 99 -4.90 13.76 15.60
CA PHE A 99 -6.36 13.82 15.67
C PHE A 99 -6.98 13.32 14.37
N GLY A 100 -6.54 13.85 13.22
CA GLY A 100 -7.02 13.42 11.91
C GLY A 100 -6.79 11.92 11.65
N PHE A 101 -5.67 11.37 12.12
CA PHE A 101 -5.41 9.94 12.06
C PHE A 101 -6.45 9.12 12.83
N TRP A 102 -6.67 9.42 14.11
CA TRP A 102 -7.64 8.68 14.92
C TRP A 102 -9.08 8.85 14.43
N CYS A 103 -9.44 10.05 13.97
CA CYS A 103 -10.74 10.28 13.33
C CYS A 103 -10.91 9.43 12.06
N THR A 104 -9.86 9.31 11.24
CA THR A 104 -9.89 8.46 10.04
C THR A 104 -9.99 6.98 10.41
N ILE A 105 -9.26 6.53 11.44
CA ILE A 105 -9.34 5.16 11.96
C ILE A 105 -10.75 4.82 12.45
N ALA A 106 -11.29 5.64 13.34
CA ALA A 106 -12.62 5.43 13.91
C ALA A 106 -13.71 5.55 12.85
N GLY A 107 -13.65 6.58 12.00
CA GLY A 107 -14.60 6.81 10.92
C GLY A 107 -14.61 5.68 9.89
N GLY A 108 -13.43 5.21 9.45
CA GLY A 108 -13.32 4.12 8.48
C GLY A 108 -13.96 2.83 8.98
N TRP A 109 -13.66 2.42 10.21
CA TRP A 109 -14.29 1.23 10.80
C TRP A 109 -15.78 1.43 11.11
N ALA A 110 -16.19 2.63 11.54
CA ALA A 110 -17.60 2.94 11.74
C ALA A 110 -18.41 2.84 10.43
N VAL A 111 -17.86 3.30 9.30
CA VAL A 111 -18.48 3.15 7.98
C VAL A 111 -18.58 1.67 7.59
N VAL A 112 -17.54 0.86 7.80
CA VAL A 112 -17.60 -0.60 7.57
C VAL A 112 -18.73 -1.24 8.37
N VAL A 113 -18.77 -0.98 9.68
CA VAL A 113 -19.82 -1.54 10.56
C VAL A 113 -21.20 -1.09 10.12
N LEU A 114 -21.37 0.20 9.79
CA LEU A 114 -22.63 0.74 9.31
C LEU A 114 -23.12 0.02 8.04
N ILE A 115 -22.25 -0.15 7.04
CA ILE A 115 -22.60 -0.82 5.77
C ILE A 115 -22.99 -2.29 5.99
N VAL A 116 -22.31 -2.99 6.90
CA VAL A 116 -22.58 -4.41 7.16
C VAL A 116 -23.87 -4.59 7.96
N VAL A 117 -24.17 -3.68 8.88
CA VAL A 117 -25.31 -3.75 9.80
C VAL A 117 -26.59 -3.20 9.17
N ILE A 118 -26.51 -2.19 8.29
CA ILE A 118 -27.71 -1.56 7.70
C ILE A 118 -28.58 -2.55 6.92
N GLY A 119 -27.96 -3.55 6.27
CA GLY A 119 -28.68 -4.63 5.58
C GLY A 119 -29.63 -5.39 6.50
N PRO A 120 -29.12 -6.13 7.50
CA PRO A 120 -29.96 -6.84 8.45
C PRO A 120 -30.85 -5.95 9.33
N ALA A 121 -30.37 -4.76 9.73
CA ALA A 121 -31.05 -3.94 10.71
C ALA A 121 -32.17 -3.05 10.13
N ALA A 122 -32.03 -2.56 8.90
CA ALA A 122 -32.94 -1.57 8.31
C ALA A 122 -33.54 -2.01 6.97
N ILE A 123 -32.84 -2.83 6.19
CA ILE A 123 -33.28 -3.21 4.83
C ILE A 123 -33.96 -4.59 4.81
N GLN A 124 -33.63 -5.45 5.78
CA GLN A 124 -34.24 -6.77 5.89
C GLN A 124 -35.74 -6.65 6.16
N THR A 125 -36.55 -7.43 5.44
CA THR A 125 -38.00 -7.45 5.60
C THR A 125 -38.50 -8.88 5.59
N PRO A 126 -39.53 -9.25 6.37
CA PRO A 126 -40.08 -10.60 6.37
C PRO A 126 -40.46 -11.10 4.97
N ALA A 127 -40.96 -10.22 4.09
CA ALA A 127 -41.35 -10.55 2.72
C ALA A 127 -40.18 -10.96 1.80
N LYS A 128 -38.95 -10.50 2.09
CA LYS A 128 -37.75 -10.77 1.29
C LYS A 128 -36.83 -11.83 1.92
N GLY A 129 -37.15 -12.28 3.13
CA GLY A 129 -36.32 -13.24 3.87
C GLY A 129 -35.05 -12.62 4.48
N PRO A 130 -34.08 -13.46 4.88
CA PRO A 130 -32.84 -12.98 5.49
C PRO A 130 -31.96 -12.21 4.50
N TYR A 131 -31.31 -11.16 4.99
CA TYR A 131 -30.41 -10.32 4.19
C TYR A 131 -29.13 -11.07 3.79
N TYR A 132 -28.54 -11.80 4.74
CA TYR A 132 -27.43 -12.72 4.48
C TYR A 132 -27.92 -14.17 4.49
N GLY A 133 -27.61 -14.91 3.43
CA GLY A 133 -28.05 -16.28 3.21
C GLY A 133 -27.34 -16.93 2.03
N VAL A 134 -27.87 -18.03 1.52
CA VAL A 134 -27.24 -18.80 0.44
C VAL A 134 -27.28 -18.02 -0.88
N SER A 135 -26.13 -17.90 -1.53
CA SER A 135 -25.97 -17.21 -2.80
C SER A 135 -25.07 -18.01 -3.74
N GLY A 136 -25.60 -19.09 -4.28
CA GLY A 136 -24.85 -20.04 -5.10
C GLY A 136 -24.13 -21.05 -4.20
N ALA A 137 -22.80 -21.13 -4.32
CA ALA A 137 -21.99 -22.13 -3.60
C ALA A 137 -21.54 -21.69 -2.19
N TRP A 138 -21.84 -20.46 -1.77
CA TRP A 138 -21.47 -19.91 -0.47
C TRP A 138 -22.53 -18.94 0.04
N CYS A 139 -22.33 -18.45 1.25
CA CYS A 139 -23.22 -17.47 1.86
C CYS A 139 -22.75 -16.03 1.61
N TRP A 140 -23.70 -15.18 1.26
CA TRP A 140 -23.49 -13.78 0.90
C TRP A 140 -24.78 -12.97 1.14
N ILE A 141 -24.82 -11.69 0.76
CA ILE A 141 -26.07 -10.93 0.58
C ILE A 141 -26.97 -11.73 -0.37
N THR A 142 -28.24 -12.00 -0.04
CA THR A 142 -29.13 -12.89 -0.82
C THR A 142 -29.65 -12.28 -2.12
N SER A 143 -30.13 -13.11 -3.06
CA SER A 143 -30.58 -12.68 -4.39
C SER A 143 -31.85 -11.84 -4.35
N ASN A 144 -32.52 -11.81 -3.20
CA ASN A 144 -33.69 -11.01 -2.92
C ASN A 144 -33.35 -9.51 -2.75
N TYR A 145 -32.05 -9.19 -2.62
CA TYR A 145 -31.53 -7.83 -2.45
C TYR A 145 -30.53 -7.44 -3.56
N PRO A 146 -30.94 -7.46 -4.85
CA PRO A 146 -30.02 -7.20 -5.96
C PRO A 146 -29.51 -5.76 -5.98
N ARG A 147 -30.31 -4.78 -5.54
CA ARG A 147 -29.92 -3.37 -5.51
C ARG A 147 -28.85 -3.13 -4.46
N GLU A 148 -29.03 -3.74 -3.29
CA GLU A 148 -28.14 -3.62 -2.15
C GLU A 148 -26.81 -4.33 -2.42
N ARG A 149 -26.81 -5.50 -3.08
CA ARG A 149 -25.58 -6.15 -3.58
C ARG A 149 -24.75 -5.19 -4.44
N ILE A 150 -25.40 -4.49 -5.37
CA ILE A 150 -24.68 -3.56 -6.25
C ILE A 150 -24.19 -2.35 -5.48
N LEU A 151 -25.05 -1.70 -4.68
CA LEU A 151 -24.72 -0.42 -4.06
C LEU A 151 -23.81 -0.54 -2.83
N LEU A 152 -24.04 -1.54 -1.97
CA LEU A 152 -23.36 -1.68 -0.68
C LEU A 152 -22.08 -2.52 -0.76
N GLU A 153 -21.85 -3.22 -1.86
CA GLU A 153 -20.64 -4.01 -2.10
C GLU A 153 -19.93 -3.55 -3.38
N TYR A 154 -20.42 -3.97 -4.55
CA TYR A 154 -19.69 -3.85 -5.81
C TYR A 154 -19.37 -2.41 -6.20
N PHE A 155 -20.33 -1.50 -6.06
CA PHE A 155 -20.14 -0.09 -6.40
C PHE A 155 -19.03 0.54 -5.54
N LEU A 156 -19.01 0.26 -4.24
CA LEU A 156 -17.99 0.79 -3.33
C LEU A 156 -16.60 0.22 -3.63
N GLU A 157 -16.53 -1.08 -3.92
CA GLU A 157 -15.28 -1.73 -4.33
C GLU A 157 -14.73 -1.15 -5.62
N TYR A 158 -15.56 -1.01 -6.66
CA TYR A 158 -15.13 -0.48 -7.95
C TYR A 158 -14.77 1.00 -7.89
N VAL A 159 -15.54 1.83 -7.18
CA VAL A 159 -15.20 3.25 -6.98
C VAL A 159 -13.89 3.37 -6.23
N SER A 160 -13.69 2.59 -5.16
CA SER A 160 -12.43 2.56 -4.42
C SER A 160 -11.25 2.18 -5.33
N ALA A 161 -11.41 1.11 -6.12
CA ALA A 161 -10.37 0.64 -7.04
C ALA A 161 -10.00 1.71 -8.08
N VAL A 162 -10.99 2.34 -8.71
CA VAL A 162 -10.78 3.42 -9.69
C VAL A 162 -10.08 4.61 -9.04
N LEU A 163 -10.54 5.06 -7.87
CA LEU A 163 -9.92 6.17 -7.15
C LEU A 163 -8.47 5.86 -6.76
N CYS A 164 -8.18 4.63 -6.33
CA CYS A 164 -6.82 4.18 -6.05
C CYS A 164 -5.94 4.27 -7.29
N ILE A 165 -6.40 3.76 -8.44
CA ILE A 165 -5.66 3.83 -9.72
C ILE A 165 -5.35 5.29 -10.07
N VAL A 166 -6.33 6.19 -9.97
CA VAL A 166 -6.17 7.61 -10.26
C VAL A 166 -5.14 8.26 -9.33
N LEU A 167 -5.30 8.09 -8.01
CA LEU A 167 -4.41 8.68 -7.01
C LEU A 167 -2.98 8.17 -7.18
N TYR A 168 -2.80 6.86 -7.34
CA TYR A 168 -1.48 6.29 -7.56
C TYR A 168 -0.85 6.74 -8.89
N THR A 169 -1.64 6.90 -9.95
CA THR A 169 -1.15 7.44 -11.22
C THR A 169 -0.58 8.85 -11.04
N PHE A 170 -1.32 9.74 -10.37
CA PHE A 170 -0.83 11.10 -10.08
C PHE A 170 0.45 11.10 -9.25
N VAL A 171 0.49 10.25 -8.22
CA VAL A 171 1.68 10.08 -7.39
C VAL A 171 2.88 9.63 -8.23
N ILE A 172 2.73 8.61 -9.07
CA ILE A 172 3.80 8.14 -9.97
C ILE A 172 4.26 9.24 -10.93
N LEU A 173 3.33 9.97 -11.55
CA LEU A 173 3.65 11.06 -12.48
C LEU A 173 4.44 12.17 -11.77
N ARG A 174 4.03 12.54 -10.55
CA ARG A 174 4.73 13.52 -9.72
C ARG A 174 6.15 13.08 -9.37
N LEU A 175 6.35 11.81 -9.06
CA LEU A 175 7.64 11.28 -8.63
C LEU A 175 8.60 11.04 -9.76
N ARG A 176 8.09 10.58 -10.91
CA ARG A 176 8.85 10.57 -12.16
C ARG A 176 9.30 11.96 -12.57
N GLY A 177 8.76 13.00 -11.92
CA GLY A 177 8.88 14.42 -12.25
C GLY A 177 8.37 14.72 -13.65
N ASN A 178 7.45 13.86 -14.11
CA ASN A 178 6.64 14.17 -15.26
C ASN A 178 5.65 15.28 -14.91
N LEU A 179 5.28 15.43 -13.63
CA LEU A 179 4.39 16.49 -13.15
C LEU A 179 5.17 17.46 -12.24
N VAL A 180 5.58 18.62 -12.79
CA VAL A 180 6.32 19.65 -12.05
C VAL A 180 5.43 20.87 -11.86
N CYS A 181 5.41 21.42 -10.64
CA CYS A 181 4.77 22.70 -10.37
C CYS A 181 5.84 23.78 -10.53
N GLN A 182 5.73 24.62 -11.56
CA GLN A 182 6.58 25.79 -11.76
C GLN A 182 5.69 27.03 -11.60
N ASP A 183 6.07 27.95 -10.71
CA ASP A 183 5.39 29.24 -10.50
C ASP A 183 3.86 29.09 -10.30
N GLY A 184 3.45 28.08 -9.53
CA GLY A 184 2.03 27.80 -9.24
C GLY A 184 1.25 27.09 -10.36
N ARG A 185 1.87 26.81 -11.52
CA ARG A 185 1.26 26.09 -12.63
C ARG A 185 1.80 24.66 -12.73
N TRP A 186 0.87 23.70 -12.82
CA TRP A 186 1.20 22.29 -13.07
C TRP A 186 1.54 22.07 -14.53
N THR A 187 2.75 21.62 -14.81
CA THR A 187 3.22 21.31 -16.17
C THR A 187 3.52 19.83 -16.30
N LEU A 188 2.99 19.21 -17.35
CA LEU A 188 3.33 17.85 -17.72
C LEU A 188 4.57 17.90 -18.63
N ARG A 189 5.64 17.23 -18.21
CA ARG A 189 6.87 17.04 -18.96
C ARG A 189 7.09 15.54 -19.13
N PHE A 190 7.50 15.11 -20.31
CA PHE A 190 7.82 13.70 -20.52
C PHE A 190 9.34 13.53 -20.41
N VAL A 191 9.82 12.98 -19.29
CA VAL A 191 11.26 12.77 -19.08
C VAL A 191 11.68 11.47 -19.78
N PRO A 192 12.62 11.50 -20.75
CA PRO A 192 13.14 10.30 -21.40
C PRO A 192 13.78 9.34 -20.38
N ARG A 193 13.65 8.02 -20.60
CA ARG A 193 14.17 6.99 -19.67
C ARG A 193 15.67 7.19 -19.34
N GLY A 194 16.45 7.68 -20.30
CA GLY A 194 17.88 7.96 -20.16
C GLY A 194 18.24 9.11 -19.20
N GLU A 195 17.32 10.02 -18.88
CA GLU A 195 17.54 11.15 -17.96
C GLU A 195 16.85 10.96 -16.60
N SER A 196 16.15 9.83 -16.42
CA SER A 196 15.40 9.51 -15.19
C SER A 196 16.30 9.40 -13.94
N TRP A 197 17.61 9.18 -14.13
CA TRP A 197 18.61 9.16 -13.07
C TRP A 197 18.86 10.55 -12.47
N GLN A 198 18.82 11.62 -13.27
CA GLN A 198 19.02 13.01 -12.82
C GLN A 198 17.91 13.46 -11.87
N LEU A 199 16.68 12.99 -12.09
CA LEU A 199 15.55 13.23 -11.18
C LEU A 199 15.55 12.33 -9.93
N SER A 200 16.27 11.19 -9.99
CA SER A 200 16.41 10.26 -8.87
C SER A 200 17.39 10.76 -7.80
N LEU A 201 18.39 11.56 -8.20
CA LEU A 201 19.39 12.17 -7.31
C LEU A 201 18.79 13.21 -6.34
N GLY A 202 17.72 13.90 -6.76
CA GLY A 202 16.97 14.82 -5.91
C GLY A 202 15.74 14.20 -5.23
N ARG A 203 15.47 12.89 -5.37
CA ARG A 203 14.42 12.23 -4.58
C ARG A 203 15.02 11.91 -3.22
N ASP A 204 14.31 12.26 -2.15
CA ASP A 204 14.62 11.65 -0.86
C ASP A 204 14.53 10.12 -1.05
N LEU A 205 15.57 9.42 -0.60
CA LEU A 205 15.66 7.95 -0.66
C LEU A 205 14.38 7.30 -0.08
N ILE A 206 13.75 8.02 0.85
CA ILE A 206 12.47 7.79 1.52
C ILE A 206 11.30 7.74 0.55
N ASP A 207 11.10 8.81 -0.24
CA ASP A 207 10.02 8.88 -1.22
C ASP A 207 10.17 7.69 -2.16
N SER A 208 11.39 7.46 -2.65
CA SER A 208 11.68 6.35 -3.57
C SER A 208 11.47 4.96 -2.94
N ALA A 209 11.72 4.78 -1.65
CA ALA A 209 11.56 3.52 -0.93
C ALA A 209 10.09 3.25 -0.57
N MET A 210 9.41 4.24 0.00
CA MET A 210 8.00 4.18 0.36
C MET A 210 7.12 4.03 -0.87
N LEU A 211 7.50 4.62 -1.99
CA LEU A 211 6.82 4.43 -3.26
C LEU A 211 7.14 3.15 -3.96
N ARG A 212 8.34 2.59 -3.82
CA ARG A 212 8.57 1.24 -4.35
C ARG A 212 7.81 0.19 -3.55
N ALA A 213 7.61 0.40 -2.25
CA ALA A 213 6.74 -0.44 -1.42
C ALA A 213 5.26 -0.26 -1.76
N ALA A 214 4.78 0.98 -1.86
CA ALA A 214 3.39 1.31 -2.21
C ALA A 214 3.05 1.06 -3.69
N GLN A 215 3.97 1.28 -4.63
CA GLN A 215 3.79 0.96 -6.06
C GLN A 215 3.77 -0.55 -6.29
N ARG A 216 4.47 -1.34 -5.48
CA ARG A 216 4.32 -2.79 -5.53
C ARG A 216 2.97 -3.23 -4.99
N MET A 217 2.39 -2.46 -4.06
CA MET A 217 0.99 -2.64 -3.69
C MET A 217 0.06 -2.33 -4.86
N ILE A 218 0.33 -1.41 -5.81
CA ILE A 218 -0.54 -1.15 -7.00
C ILE A 218 -0.81 -2.40 -7.86
N PHE A 219 0.11 -3.37 -7.91
CA PHE A 219 -0.17 -4.64 -8.59
C PHE A 219 -1.31 -5.45 -7.91
N TYR A 220 -1.76 -5.04 -6.72
CA TYR A 220 -2.94 -5.58 -6.03
C TYR A 220 -4.25 -5.32 -6.77
N THR A 221 -4.38 -4.20 -7.49
CA THR A 221 -5.62 -3.92 -8.23
C THR A 221 -5.79 -4.89 -9.40
N LEU A 222 -4.68 -5.48 -9.88
CA LEU A 222 -4.71 -6.57 -10.85
C LEU A 222 -5.25 -7.88 -10.25
N LEU A 223 -5.09 -8.10 -8.94
CA LEU A 223 -5.68 -9.26 -8.25
C LEU A 223 -7.21 -9.11 -8.11
N LEU A 224 -7.73 -7.88 -8.16
CA LEU A 224 -9.17 -7.61 -8.21
C LEU A 224 -9.77 -7.87 -9.60
N LEU A 225 -8.97 -7.80 -10.67
CA LEU A 225 -9.49 -7.89 -12.05
C LEU A 225 -10.19 -9.22 -12.35
N PRO A 226 -9.64 -10.40 -12.00
CA PRO A 226 -10.29 -11.68 -12.31
C PRO A 226 -11.70 -11.78 -11.71
N ILE A 227 -11.85 -11.42 -10.43
CA ILE A 227 -13.16 -11.47 -9.76
C ILE A 227 -14.12 -10.41 -10.31
N SER A 228 -13.61 -9.23 -10.67
CA SER A 228 -14.41 -8.17 -11.29
C SER A 228 -14.95 -8.62 -12.65
N LEU A 229 -14.10 -9.24 -13.47
CA LEU A 229 -14.48 -9.75 -14.80
C LEU A 229 -15.47 -10.91 -14.71
N ASP A 230 -15.29 -11.84 -13.77
CA ASP A 230 -16.23 -12.92 -13.47
C ASP A 230 -17.62 -12.36 -13.14
N ARG A 231 -17.70 -11.39 -12.22
CA ARG A 231 -18.97 -10.76 -11.81
C ARG A 231 -19.62 -9.95 -12.92
N LEU A 232 -18.85 -9.14 -13.65
CA LEU A 232 -19.38 -8.36 -14.77
C LEU A 232 -19.89 -9.26 -15.90
N SER A 233 -19.20 -10.37 -16.18
CA SER A 233 -19.65 -11.36 -17.16
C SER A 233 -20.95 -12.02 -16.73
N TRP A 234 -21.08 -12.36 -15.44
CA TRP A 234 -22.32 -12.89 -14.88
C TRP A 234 -23.48 -11.89 -14.98
N PHE A 235 -23.25 -10.62 -14.65
CA PHE A 235 -24.26 -9.56 -14.82
C PHE A 235 -24.65 -9.31 -16.28
N ALA A 236 -23.73 -9.54 -17.22
CA ALA A 236 -24.01 -9.48 -18.66
C ALA A 236 -24.81 -10.67 -19.19
N GLY A 237 -25.13 -11.65 -18.33
CA GLY A 237 -25.87 -12.86 -18.69
C GLY A 237 -25.00 -13.97 -19.30
N ALA A 238 -23.68 -13.87 -19.23
CA ALA A 238 -22.78 -14.93 -19.68
C ALA A 238 -22.76 -16.10 -18.68
N ASN A 239 -22.73 -17.33 -19.20
CA ASN A 239 -22.56 -18.53 -18.38
C ASN A 239 -21.09 -18.67 -17.99
N VAL A 240 -20.75 -18.20 -16.79
CA VAL A 240 -19.40 -18.34 -16.24
C VAL A 240 -19.26 -19.70 -15.55
N PRO A 241 -18.26 -20.53 -15.92
CA PRO A 241 -18.11 -21.84 -15.33
C PRO A 241 -17.64 -21.74 -13.87
N PHE A 242 -18.13 -22.63 -13.02
CA PHE A 242 -17.87 -22.62 -11.57
C PHE A 242 -16.37 -22.55 -11.22
N TRP A 243 -15.53 -23.31 -11.93
CA TRP A 243 -14.09 -23.32 -11.69
C TRP A 243 -13.45 -21.93 -11.88
N ALA A 244 -13.94 -21.13 -12.83
CA ALA A 244 -13.39 -19.79 -13.09
C ALA A 244 -13.70 -18.86 -11.91
N THR A 245 -14.92 -18.93 -11.39
CA THR A 245 -15.31 -18.18 -10.20
C THR A 245 -14.51 -18.58 -8.97
N VAL A 246 -14.25 -19.88 -8.77
CA VAL A 246 -13.42 -20.37 -7.66
C VAL A 246 -11.98 -19.87 -7.76
N VAL A 247 -11.37 -19.93 -8.95
CA VAL A 247 -10.00 -19.44 -9.17
C VAL A 247 -9.93 -17.92 -8.96
N ALA A 248 -10.91 -17.17 -9.47
CA ALA A 248 -11.00 -15.73 -9.30
C ALA A 248 -11.15 -15.35 -7.81
N ASP A 249 -12.02 -16.04 -7.07
CA ASP A 249 -12.20 -15.84 -5.63
C ASP A 249 -10.92 -16.19 -4.85
N MET A 250 -10.22 -17.27 -5.22
CA MET A 250 -8.94 -17.63 -4.60
C MET A 250 -7.88 -16.52 -4.78
N ILE A 251 -7.74 -15.98 -5.99
CA ILE A 251 -6.82 -14.88 -6.29
C ILE A 251 -7.18 -13.63 -5.47
N PHE A 252 -8.47 -13.31 -5.39
CA PHE A 252 -8.97 -12.18 -4.63
C PHE A 252 -8.69 -12.30 -3.12
N ASN A 253 -8.85 -13.51 -2.55
CA ASN A 253 -8.58 -13.75 -1.13
C ASN A 253 -7.08 -13.85 -0.79
N LEU A 254 -6.20 -14.07 -1.77
CA LEU A 254 -4.75 -14.05 -1.59
C LEU A 254 -4.15 -12.64 -1.51
N THR A 255 -4.95 -11.60 -1.71
CA THR A 255 -4.52 -10.19 -1.63
C THR A 255 -3.85 -9.85 -0.30
N GLY A 256 -4.38 -10.34 0.83
CA GLY A 256 -3.78 -10.18 2.16
C GLY A 256 -2.39 -10.81 2.27
N PHE A 257 -2.22 -12.04 1.77
CA PHE A 257 -0.94 -12.73 1.75
C PHE A 257 0.10 -11.97 0.93
N VAL A 258 -0.29 -11.49 -0.25
CA VAL A 258 0.56 -10.64 -1.10
C VAL A 258 0.95 -9.35 -0.37
N ASN A 259 0.02 -8.69 0.31
CA ASN A 259 0.30 -7.47 1.09
C ASN A 259 1.33 -7.72 2.20
N VAL A 260 1.26 -8.86 2.88
CA VAL A 260 2.24 -9.23 3.93
C VAL A 260 3.61 -9.55 3.31
N LEU A 261 3.66 -10.36 2.25
CA LEU A 261 4.92 -10.66 1.55
C LEU A 261 5.61 -9.39 1.05
N LEU A 262 4.82 -8.47 0.48
CA LEU A 262 5.31 -7.17 0.04
C LEU A 262 5.83 -6.33 1.21
N LEU A 263 5.17 -6.33 2.37
CA LEU A 263 5.66 -5.67 3.56
C LEU A 263 6.99 -6.25 4.02
N ILE A 264 7.11 -7.58 4.09
CA ILE A 264 8.34 -8.27 4.50
C ILE A 264 9.47 -7.95 3.51
N ALA A 265 9.20 -8.04 2.21
CA ALA A 265 10.16 -7.71 1.18
C ALA A 265 10.59 -6.23 1.25
N ALA A 266 9.64 -5.31 1.46
CA ALA A 266 9.92 -3.89 1.61
C ALA A 266 10.81 -3.62 2.83
N ARG A 267 10.53 -4.26 3.97
CA ARG A 267 11.34 -4.13 5.20
C ARG A 267 12.75 -4.73 5.03
N ARG A 268 12.89 -5.85 4.32
CA ARG A 268 14.20 -6.45 4.05
C ARG A 268 15.04 -5.64 3.06
N ILE A 269 14.39 -5.02 2.07
CA ILE A 269 15.07 -4.18 1.07
C ILE A 269 15.44 -2.80 1.66
N PHE A 270 14.65 -2.28 2.62
CA PHE A 270 14.89 -1.00 3.29
C PHE A 270 14.95 -1.18 4.82
N PRO A 271 16.00 -1.83 5.36
CA PRO A 271 16.05 -2.25 6.77
C PRO A 271 16.22 -1.13 7.80
N ASP A 272 16.36 0.14 7.39
CA ASP A 272 16.34 1.27 8.33
C ASP A 272 15.41 2.36 7.82
N ALA A 273 14.12 2.17 8.11
CA ALA A 273 13.15 3.25 8.03
C ALA A 273 13.36 4.29 9.14
N GLN A 274 14.01 3.91 10.25
CA GLN A 274 14.19 4.76 11.44
C GLN A 274 15.28 5.83 11.29
N THR A 275 16.20 5.68 10.34
CA THR A 275 17.25 6.66 9.99
C THR A 275 16.87 7.55 8.81
N LEU A 276 15.63 7.42 8.32
CA LEU A 276 15.12 8.22 7.23
C LEU A 276 14.80 9.65 7.73
N PRO A 277 15.28 10.70 7.03
CA PRO A 277 15.00 12.09 7.41
C PRO A 277 13.51 12.41 7.42
N GLU A 278 13.16 13.47 8.15
CA GLU A 278 11.81 13.98 8.23
C GLU A 278 11.38 14.58 6.87
N PHE A 279 10.12 14.39 6.45
CA PHE A 279 9.52 14.94 5.22
C PHE A 279 9.50 16.48 5.14
N SER A 280 10.11 17.16 6.09
CA SER A 280 10.30 18.61 6.14
C SER A 280 11.46 19.09 5.26
N THR A 281 12.26 18.19 4.69
CA THR A 281 13.29 18.54 3.72
C THR A 281 12.65 19.09 2.44
N THR A 282 12.63 20.42 2.33
CA THR A 282 12.36 21.11 1.07
C THR A 282 13.38 20.59 0.05
N ARG A 283 12.90 19.94 -1.02
CA ARG A 283 13.75 19.50 -2.12
C ARG A 283 14.50 20.74 -2.59
N LYS A 284 15.83 20.76 -2.47
CA LYS A 284 16.63 21.86 -3.00
C LYS A 284 16.23 22.03 -4.46
N THR A 285 15.65 23.18 -4.78
CA THR A 285 15.29 23.53 -6.15
C THR A 285 16.60 23.56 -6.92
N VAL A 286 16.83 22.58 -7.79
CA VAL A 286 18.02 22.59 -8.65
C VAL A 286 17.89 23.85 -9.51
N HIS A 287 18.76 24.81 -9.25
CA HIS A 287 18.73 26.11 -9.92
C HIS A 287 18.92 25.89 -11.42
N LYS A 288 18.03 26.48 -12.24
CA LYS A 288 18.11 26.43 -13.72
C LYS A 288 19.47 26.90 -14.26
N SER A 289 20.27 27.65 -13.48
CA SER A 289 21.61 28.09 -13.89
C SER A 289 22.58 26.93 -14.13
N LEU A 290 22.43 25.80 -13.43
CA LEU A 290 23.23 24.59 -13.67
C LEU A 290 22.89 23.91 -15.01
N PHE A 291 21.66 24.04 -15.48
CA PHE A 291 21.22 23.49 -16.76
C PHE A 291 21.68 24.34 -17.96
N ASN A 292 21.80 25.66 -17.78
CA ASN A 292 22.28 26.57 -18.83
C ASN A 292 23.82 26.62 -18.95
N ALA A 293 24.56 26.08 -17.98
CA ALA A 293 26.02 26.21 -17.90
C ALA A 293 26.84 24.99 -18.39
N GLY A 294 26.22 24.03 -19.10
CA GLY A 294 26.98 22.94 -19.74
C GLY A 294 26.77 21.54 -19.19
N GLY A 295 25.58 21.24 -18.67
CA GLY A 295 25.16 19.88 -18.38
C GLY A 295 25.51 19.40 -16.97
N VAL A 296 24.54 18.70 -16.38
CA VAL A 296 24.64 18.12 -15.05
C VAL A 296 25.42 16.81 -15.14
N ILE A 297 26.71 16.84 -14.81
CA ILE A 297 27.52 15.63 -14.60
C ILE A 297 27.38 15.15 -13.14
N PRO A 298 27.51 13.84 -12.86
CA PRO A 298 27.37 13.28 -11.50
C PRO A 298 28.25 13.94 -10.43
N PHE A 299 29.31 14.64 -10.84
CA PHE A 299 30.28 15.33 -9.99
C PHE A 299 29.93 16.79 -9.69
N THR A 300 28.88 17.35 -10.31
CA THR A 300 28.45 18.76 -10.13
C THR A 300 27.23 18.91 -9.22
N ILE A 301 26.59 17.80 -8.83
CA ILE A 301 25.51 17.80 -7.85
C ILE A 301 26.08 17.29 -6.53
N ASP A 302 26.09 18.14 -5.51
CA ASP A 302 26.28 17.68 -4.14
C ASP A 302 25.18 16.68 -3.80
N ARG A 303 25.57 15.42 -3.56
CA ARG A 303 24.67 14.45 -2.94
C ARG A 303 24.26 15.02 -1.59
N SER A 304 23.02 14.78 -1.18
CA SER A 304 22.66 15.10 0.19
C SER A 304 23.59 14.31 1.11
N GLU A 305 24.12 14.96 2.16
CA GLU A 305 25.02 14.32 3.14
C GLU A 305 24.45 12.98 3.65
N MET A 306 23.12 12.91 3.70
CA MET A 306 22.36 11.70 4.05
C MET A 306 22.45 10.56 3.03
N ALA A 307 22.42 10.87 1.73
CA ALA A 307 22.58 9.87 0.69
C ALA A 307 24.00 9.27 0.72
N GLU A 308 25.02 10.07 1.06
CA GLU A 308 26.39 9.57 1.25
C GLU A 308 26.49 8.67 2.47
N HIS A 309 25.91 9.08 3.60
CA HIS A 309 25.89 8.29 4.82
C HIS A 309 25.22 6.92 4.64
N PHE A 310 24.10 6.86 3.89
CA PHE A 310 23.39 5.61 3.64
C PHE A 310 24.18 4.63 2.75
N GLU A 311 24.98 5.16 1.81
CA GLU A 311 25.83 4.33 0.98
C GLU A 311 27.03 3.78 1.75
N ALA A 312 27.63 4.59 2.64
CA ALA A 312 28.68 4.13 3.54
C ALA A 312 28.19 2.95 4.39
N LEU A 313 27.02 3.06 5.03
CA LEU A 313 26.41 1.96 5.80
C LEU A 313 26.12 0.71 4.95
N ARG A 314 25.72 0.90 3.68
CA ARG A 314 25.47 -0.20 2.76
C ARG A 314 26.76 -0.94 2.40
N LEU A 315 27.86 -0.20 2.19
CA LEU A 315 29.18 -0.77 1.90
C LEU A 315 29.71 -1.54 3.11
N GLU A 316 29.64 -0.97 4.31
CA GLU A 316 30.04 -1.65 5.55
C GLU A 316 29.28 -2.97 5.78
N ARG A 317 27.97 -2.99 5.50
CA ARG A 317 27.17 -4.23 5.59
C ARG A 317 27.54 -5.24 4.52
N ALA A 318 27.83 -4.80 3.29
CA ALA A 318 28.26 -5.69 2.21
C ALA A 318 29.63 -6.31 2.53
N GLU A 319 30.53 -5.55 3.14
CA GLU A 319 31.83 -6.03 3.61
C GLU A 319 31.69 -6.99 4.79
N SER A 320 30.83 -6.68 5.77
CA SER A 320 30.55 -7.58 6.90
C SER A 320 29.94 -8.91 6.45
N ALA A 321 29.03 -8.89 5.46
CA ALA A 321 28.48 -10.10 4.87
C ALA A 321 29.51 -10.92 4.07
N ARG A 322 30.46 -10.24 3.41
CA ARG A 322 31.59 -10.90 2.73
C ARG A 322 32.59 -11.49 3.72
N SER A 323 32.90 -10.82 4.83
CA SER A 323 33.83 -11.33 5.83
C SER A 323 33.26 -12.56 6.56
N SER A 324 31.97 -12.54 6.90
CA SER A 324 31.26 -13.69 7.48
C SER A 324 31.20 -14.89 6.53
N ARG A 325 31.07 -14.66 5.21
CA ARG A 325 31.20 -15.74 4.21
C ARG A 325 32.62 -16.27 4.10
N ARG A 326 33.65 -15.42 4.16
CA ARG A 326 35.05 -15.86 4.13
C ARG A 326 35.41 -16.72 5.35
N SER A 327 35.04 -16.28 6.55
CA SER A 327 35.31 -17.06 7.77
C SER A 327 34.60 -18.42 7.76
N SER A 328 33.39 -18.49 7.19
CA SER A 328 32.66 -19.76 7.05
C SER A 328 33.29 -20.72 6.03
N VAL A 329 33.98 -20.20 5.00
CA VAL A 329 34.69 -21.00 4.00
C VAL A 329 36.05 -21.48 4.54
N ASP A 330 36.74 -20.66 5.34
CA ASP A 330 38.01 -21.04 5.96
C ASP A 330 37.85 -22.12 7.04
N LEU A 331 36.70 -22.15 7.76
CA LEU A 331 36.36 -23.24 8.69
C LEU A 331 35.96 -24.56 8.01
N ALA A 332 35.65 -24.54 6.71
CA ALA A 332 35.21 -25.72 5.96
C ALA A 332 36.35 -26.43 5.19
N LYS A 333 37.59 -25.94 5.28
CA LYS A 333 38.76 -26.63 4.74
C LYS A 333 39.14 -27.79 5.69
N PRO A 334 39.06 -29.06 5.25
CA PRO A 334 39.56 -30.15 6.06
C PRO A 334 41.09 -30.03 6.13
N THR A 335 41.62 -29.96 7.35
CA THR A 335 43.05 -30.11 7.63
C THR A 335 43.51 -31.46 7.09
N GLN A 336 44.39 -31.43 6.09
CA GLN A 336 45.15 -32.57 5.60
C GLN A 336 46.27 -32.94 6.57
#